data_AF-A0A4R8BIT1-F1
#
_entry.id   AF-A0A4R8BIT1-F1
#
_cell.length_a   1.000
_cell.length_b   1.000
_cell.length_c   1.000
_cell.angle_alpha   90.00
_cell.angle_beta   90.00
_cell.angle_gamma   90.00
#
_symmetry.space_group_name_H-M   'P 1'
#
loop_
_entity.id
_entity.type
_entity.pdbx_description
1 polymer ?
#
loop_
_entity_poly.entity_id
_entity_poly.type
_entity_poly.pdbx_seq_one_letter_code
_entity_poly.pdbx_strand_id
1 'polypeptide(L)'
;MENTLFFKKLYLSTLTPFELLAFSKQNEILFKKRESDFSYLNYWKESICKNASDEAFYKYCLFNNLGIADISLMTSLPEDTAEKIDFPLWINTLEEVLNNVPQTFARNNGDMEEKAFSQFFVPFIHFFSGRLEQNLKSIHVAFDQNVMDQLNQALYRELFELSHLVLLKEFSKYKNEVENQDAANGIEDYYYEKFILALLSDKFHNLFLDYPMMARKLAVKTERFLKFITNLFEKFKSDKAEIEYYFETKLGKISELHLNSGDQHNGESTIIFEFDNAYKIVYKPTNVAVTFAYNQFLDWVNKNLGEELKSFKVIDKDTYGWLEFVKHSECETNEDIKLYYERAGILVGVAYFLNARDYHFENVIASGNCPVLIDHETTILPTIKLFHTQTYTEEDENIVGTILESLLLPIKNQNVPVYACGFGSSVQLEYNCTVQRIENINKDKMQKVHEMVYRNLYKSNKPKLNNKIENLIDYQLEFKTGFDKIYKLILENKNFLLSKNSPFEHFRDLKIRFINRQTGVYFKILRLLNSPEYLADATNYGIKLELLARAYAAIGNWSPILGSEREQMLLGDIPVFYLNTLSENLDLGNGQIVDLLESNALESVNSKIKKADLADYQHQVNLIEGAITL
;
A
#
# COMPACT_ATOMS: atom_id res chain seq x y z
N MET A 1 0.14 -37.59 -15.10
CA MET A 1 -1.07 -37.94 -14.32
C MET A 1 -0.93 -37.51 -12.86
N GLU A 2 0.16 -37.87 -12.16
CA GLU A 2 0.38 -37.46 -10.76
C GLU A 2 0.48 -35.94 -10.56
N ASN A 3 1.25 -35.21 -11.38
CA ASN A 3 1.33 -33.73 -11.28
C ASN A 3 -0.02 -33.04 -11.50
N THR A 4 -0.83 -33.50 -12.45
CA THR A 4 -2.15 -32.91 -12.73
C THR A 4 -3.11 -33.08 -11.54
N LEU A 5 -3.05 -34.23 -10.86
CA LEU A 5 -3.85 -34.49 -9.66
C LEU A 5 -3.41 -33.61 -8.48
N PHE A 6 -2.10 -33.41 -8.32
CA PHE A 6 -1.55 -32.49 -7.32
C PHE A 6 -2.08 -31.06 -7.50
N PHE A 7 -1.92 -30.47 -8.69
CA PHE A 7 -2.37 -29.08 -8.94
C PHE A 7 -3.88 -28.93 -8.82
N LYS A 8 -4.64 -29.96 -9.21
CA LYS A 8 -6.09 -29.98 -9.01
C LYS A 8 -6.47 -29.94 -7.54
N LYS A 9 -5.89 -30.82 -6.73
CA LYS A 9 -6.11 -30.86 -5.28
C LYS A 9 -5.68 -29.54 -4.64
N LEU A 10 -4.52 -29.02 -5.01
CA LEU A 10 -4.01 -27.74 -4.51
C LEU A 10 -4.97 -26.59 -4.83
N TYR A 11 -5.39 -26.45 -6.09
CA TYR A 11 -6.31 -25.39 -6.52
C TYR A 11 -7.63 -25.41 -5.74
N LEU A 12 -8.26 -26.59 -5.64
CA LEU A 12 -9.51 -26.75 -4.89
C LEU A 12 -9.35 -26.37 -3.41
N SER A 13 -8.22 -26.73 -2.78
CA SER A 13 -7.91 -26.35 -1.39
C SER A 13 -7.63 -24.85 -1.18
N THR A 14 -7.52 -24.05 -2.25
CA THR A 14 -7.33 -22.59 -2.16
C THR A 14 -8.60 -21.76 -2.34
N LEU A 15 -9.74 -22.41 -2.63
CA LEU A 15 -11.00 -21.72 -2.81
C LEU A 15 -11.50 -21.20 -1.46
N THR A 16 -11.54 -19.87 -1.32
CA THR A 16 -12.18 -19.21 -0.18
C THR A 16 -13.70 -19.43 -0.21
N PRO A 17 -14.45 -19.15 0.87
CA PRO A 17 -15.90 -19.41 0.93
C PRO A 17 -16.68 -18.85 -0.28
N PHE A 18 -16.43 -17.59 -0.67
CA PHE A 18 -17.08 -16.97 -1.83
C PHE A 18 -16.63 -17.60 -3.16
N GLU A 19 -15.35 -17.92 -3.31
CA GLU A 19 -14.84 -18.59 -4.52
C GLU A 19 -15.37 -20.01 -4.65
N LEU A 20 -15.51 -20.73 -3.53
CA LEU A 20 -16.09 -22.08 -3.47
C LEU A 20 -17.56 -22.07 -3.89
N LEU A 21 -18.33 -21.08 -3.40
CA LEU A 21 -19.72 -20.89 -3.81
C LEU A 21 -19.83 -20.58 -5.31
N ALA A 22 -19.00 -19.67 -5.82
CA ALA A 22 -18.98 -19.33 -7.24
C ALA A 22 -18.60 -20.53 -8.11
N PHE A 23 -17.55 -21.26 -7.73
CA PHE A 23 -17.10 -22.46 -8.42
C PHE A 23 -18.18 -23.56 -8.44
N SER A 24 -18.81 -23.82 -7.30
CA SER A 24 -19.90 -24.80 -7.19
C SER A 24 -21.10 -24.41 -8.06
N LYS A 25 -21.52 -23.14 -8.05
CA LYS A 25 -22.63 -22.66 -8.88
C LYS A 25 -22.31 -22.74 -10.37
N GLN A 26 -21.10 -22.37 -10.77
CA GLN A 26 -20.67 -22.39 -12.17
C GLN A 26 -20.62 -23.82 -12.75
N ASN A 27 -20.27 -24.80 -11.93
CA ASN A 27 -20.05 -26.18 -12.37
C ASN A 27 -21.15 -27.16 -11.91
N GLU A 28 -22.18 -26.69 -11.21
CA GLU A 28 -23.27 -27.51 -10.67
C GLU A 28 -22.79 -28.64 -9.72
N ILE A 29 -21.67 -28.44 -9.03
CA ILE A 29 -21.08 -29.42 -8.10
C ILE A 29 -21.59 -29.20 -6.68
N LEU A 30 -22.01 -30.28 -6.01
CA LEU A 30 -22.24 -30.29 -4.56
C LEU A 30 -21.03 -30.90 -3.84
N PHE A 31 -20.45 -30.14 -2.92
CA PHE A 31 -19.34 -30.61 -2.09
C PHE A 31 -19.83 -31.29 -0.81
N LYS A 32 -18.97 -32.15 -0.26
CA LYS A 32 -19.25 -32.87 0.99
C LYS A 32 -19.25 -31.88 2.16
N LYS A 33 -20.29 -31.93 2.98
CA LYS A 33 -20.39 -31.11 4.20
C LYS A 33 -19.32 -31.51 5.21
N ARG A 34 -18.78 -30.53 5.94
CA ARG A 34 -17.92 -30.80 7.10
C ARG A 34 -18.80 -31.24 8.27
N GLU A 35 -18.38 -32.25 9.03
CA GLU A 35 -19.10 -32.68 10.24
C GLU A 35 -19.17 -31.58 11.32
N SER A 36 -18.37 -30.50 11.18
CA SER A 36 -18.23 -29.39 12.13
C SER A 36 -18.82 -28.04 11.66
N ASP A 37 -19.90 -28.02 10.86
CA ASP A 37 -20.51 -26.79 10.31
C ASP A 37 -20.77 -25.68 11.37
N PHE A 38 -21.04 -26.05 12.63
CA PHE A 38 -21.29 -25.07 13.70
C PHE A 38 -20.06 -24.26 14.15
N SER A 39 -18.83 -24.78 14.04
CA SER A 39 -17.64 -24.07 14.50
C SER A 39 -17.29 -22.90 13.58
N TYR A 40 -17.37 -23.10 12.27
CA TYR A 40 -17.09 -22.05 11.27
C TYR A 40 -18.16 -20.96 11.31
N LEU A 41 -19.42 -21.31 11.53
CA LEU A 41 -20.50 -20.32 11.64
C LEU A 41 -20.28 -19.37 12.81
N ASN A 42 -19.95 -19.88 14.00
CA ASN A 42 -19.65 -19.02 15.16
C ASN A 42 -18.41 -18.18 14.93
N TYR A 43 -17.35 -18.77 14.36
CA TYR A 43 -16.14 -18.05 13.99
C TYR A 43 -16.40 -16.91 12.98
N TRP A 44 -17.33 -17.11 12.04
CA TRP A 44 -17.73 -16.10 11.06
C TRP A 44 -18.51 -14.97 11.71
N LYS A 45 -19.47 -15.30 12.58
CA LYS A 45 -20.20 -14.30 13.37
C LYS A 45 -19.25 -13.43 14.19
N GLU A 46 -18.28 -14.02 14.88
CA GLU A 46 -17.24 -13.30 15.63
C GLU A 46 -16.34 -12.42 14.74
N SER A 47 -16.05 -12.90 13.52
CA SER A 47 -15.24 -12.16 12.56
C SER A 47 -15.96 -10.90 12.06
N ILE A 48 -17.27 -10.96 11.77
CA ILE A 48 -18.06 -9.79 11.35
C ILE A 48 -18.46 -8.88 12.52
N CYS A 49 -18.66 -9.44 13.71
CA CYS A 49 -19.07 -8.68 14.89
C CYS A 49 -18.48 -9.32 16.15
N LYS A 50 -17.74 -8.54 16.98
CA LYS A 50 -17.03 -9.08 18.17
C LYS A 50 -17.94 -9.86 19.15
N ASN A 51 -19.22 -9.51 19.24
CA ASN A 51 -20.17 -10.16 20.14
C ASN A 51 -20.96 -11.31 19.48
N ALA A 52 -20.57 -11.73 18.27
CA ALA A 52 -21.20 -12.80 17.50
C ALA A 52 -22.73 -12.62 17.32
N SER A 53 -23.19 -11.40 17.04
CA SER A 53 -24.62 -11.09 16.89
C SER A 53 -25.26 -11.82 15.70
N ASP A 54 -26.27 -12.63 15.98
CA ASP A 54 -27.10 -13.30 14.96
C ASP A 54 -27.80 -12.30 14.02
N GLU A 55 -28.25 -11.17 14.56
CA GLU A 55 -28.90 -10.12 13.78
C GLU A 55 -27.91 -9.49 12.79
N ALA A 56 -26.69 -9.19 13.24
CA ALA A 56 -25.65 -8.63 12.38
C ALA A 56 -25.27 -9.62 11.27
N PHE A 57 -25.15 -10.90 11.61
CA PHE A 57 -24.87 -11.97 10.64
C PHE A 57 -26.00 -12.17 9.64
N TYR A 58 -27.26 -12.08 10.07
CA TYR A 58 -28.41 -12.13 9.18
C TYR A 58 -28.41 -10.97 8.19
N LYS A 59 -28.18 -9.73 8.65
CA LYS A 59 -28.05 -8.55 7.78
C LYS A 59 -26.89 -8.68 6.80
N TYR A 60 -25.75 -9.22 7.26
CA TYR A 60 -24.62 -9.55 6.40
C TYR A 60 -25.00 -10.54 5.29
N CYS A 61 -25.71 -11.63 5.63
CA CYS A 61 -26.14 -12.63 4.65
C CYS A 61 -27.10 -12.03 3.63
N LEU A 62 -28.09 -11.25 4.08
CA LEU A 62 -29.01 -10.54 3.19
C LEU A 62 -28.28 -9.61 2.23
N PHE A 63 -27.33 -8.81 2.73
CA PHE A 63 -26.54 -7.90 1.90
C PHE A 63 -25.75 -8.63 0.80
N ASN A 64 -25.17 -9.79 1.13
CA ASN A 64 -24.42 -10.60 0.17
C ASN A 64 -25.31 -11.57 -0.65
N ASN A 65 -26.64 -11.48 -0.52
CA ASN A 65 -27.60 -12.40 -1.14
C ASN A 65 -27.32 -13.89 -0.83
N LEU A 66 -26.98 -14.20 0.42
CA LEU A 66 -26.64 -15.54 0.89
C LEU A 66 -27.81 -16.19 1.64
N GLY A 67 -28.25 -17.36 1.15
CA GLY A 67 -29.16 -18.25 1.85
C GLY A 67 -28.43 -19.30 2.70
N ILE A 68 -29.18 -20.05 3.51
CA ILE A 68 -28.63 -21.12 4.39
C ILE A 68 -27.88 -22.19 3.57
N ALA A 69 -28.39 -22.54 2.38
CA ALA A 69 -27.74 -23.49 1.49
C ALA A 69 -26.40 -22.96 0.96
N ASP A 70 -26.31 -21.66 0.65
CA ASP A 70 -25.06 -21.02 0.24
C ASP A 70 -24.04 -21.08 1.39
N ILE A 71 -24.43 -20.72 2.62
CA ILE A 71 -23.52 -20.77 3.79
C ILE A 71 -23.00 -22.19 4.04
N SER A 72 -23.87 -23.20 3.96
CA SER A 72 -23.46 -24.61 4.14
C SER A 72 -22.49 -25.08 3.06
N LEU A 73 -22.62 -24.58 1.83
CA LEU A 73 -21.71 -24.86 0.73
C LEU A 73 -20.38 -24.11 0.90
N MET A 74 -20.42 -22.85 1.33
CA MET A 74 -19.27 -21.99 1.57
C MET A 74 -18.32 -22.52 2.66
N THR A 75 -18.79 -23.40 3.54
CA THR A 75 -17.99 -24.04 4.61
C THR A 75 -17.67 -25.52 4.34
N SER A 76 -17.98 -26.03 3.14
CA SER A 76 -17.78 -27.43 2.77
C SER A 76 -16.31 -27.79 2.51
N LEU A 77 -16.02 -29.08 2.32
CA LEU A 77 -14.70 -29.54 1.87
C LEU A 77 -14.72 -29.69 0.34
N PRO A 78 -13.90 -28.93 -0.39
CA PRO A 78 -13.74 -29.16 -1.81
C PRO A 78 -12.93 -30.45 -2.04
N GLU A 79 -13.62 -31.57 -2.21
CA GLU A 79 -13.04 -32.88 -2.56
C GLU A 79 -12.91 -33.05 -4.09
N ASP A 80 -12.16 -34.05 -4.53
CA ASP A 80 -11.86 -34.31 -5.94
C ASP A 80 -13.14 -34.51 -6.76
N THR A 81 -13.24 -33.79 -7.87
CA THR A 81 -14.39 -33.81 -8.78
C THR A 81 -14.04 -34.61 -10.03
N ALA A 82 -15.00 -35.15 -10.79
CA ALA A 82 -14.69 -35.78 -12.08
C ALA A 82 -14.37 -34.75 -13.19
N GLU A 83 -14.52 -33.46 -12.90
CA GLU A 83 -14.48 -32.41 -13.90
C GLU A 83 -13.07 -31.96 -14.28
N LYS A 84 -12.96 -31.50 -15.52
CA LYS A 84 -11.77 -30.85 -16.03
C LYS A 84 -11.78 -29.39 -15.57
N ILE A 85 -10.75 -29.00 -14.82
CA ILE A 85 -10.58 -27.62 -14.34
C ILE A 85 -9.62 -26.90 -15.27
N ASP A 86 -10.02 -25.75 -15.79
CA ASP A 86 -9.11 -24.83 -16.45
C ASP A 86 -8.36 -24.03 -15.38
N PHE A 87 -7.05 -24.27 -15.27
CA PHE A 87 -6.25 -23.69 -14.20
C PHE A 87 -6.03 -22.19 -14.38
N PRO A 88 -6.13 -21.40 -13.29
CA PRO A 88 -5.75 -20.00 -13.32
C PRO A 88 -4.24 -19.85 -13.56
N LEU A 89 -3.83 -18.67 -14.05
CA LEU A 89 -2.44 -18.41 -14.43
C LEU A 89 -1.44 -18.70 -13.30
N TRP A 90 -1.78 -18.41 -12.05
CA TRP A 90 -0.90 -18.68 -10.92
C TRP A 90 -0.59 -20.16 -10.71
N ILE A 91 -1.49 -21.09 -11.07
CA ILE A 91 -1.21 -22.54 -11.02
C ILE A 91 -0.19 -22.91 -12.09
N ASN A 92 -0.34 -22.38 -13.31
CA ASN A 92 0.61 -22.62 -14.40
C ASN A 92 2.00 -22.05 -14.05
N THR A 93 2.03 -20.86 -13.46
CA THR A 93 3.25 -20.24 -12.91
C THR A 93 3.88 -21.15 -11.87
N LEU A 94 3.10 -21.64 -10.90
CA LEU A 94 3.60 -22.54 -9.87
C LEU A 94 4.12 -23.85 -10.50
N GLU A 95 3.42 -24.43 -11.46
CA GLU A 95 3.87 -25.63 -12.17
C GLU A 95 5.24 -25.43 -12.83
N GLU A 96 5.46 -24.29 -13.50
CA GLU A 96 6.76 -23.97 -14.08
C GLU A 96 7.85 -23.80 -13.00
N VAL A 97 7.53 -23.17 -11.87
CA VAL A 97 8.44 -23.05 -10.73
C VAL A 97 8.82 -24.43 -10.18
N LEU A 98 7.84 -25.32 -9.96
CA LEU A 98 8.06 -26.66 -9.40
C LEU A 98 8.80 -27.60 -10.35
N ASN A 99 8.65 -27.42 -11.66
CA ASN A 99 9.38 -28.19 -12.65
C ASN A 99 10.87 -27.85 -12.71
N ASN A 100 11.27 -26.66 -12.23
CA ASN A 100 12.64 -26.17 -12.23
C ASN A 100 13.28 -26.12 -10.83
N VAL A 101 12.75 -26.88 -9.86
CA VAL A 101 13.33 -26.98 -8.51
C VAL A 101 14.71 -27.65 -8.57
N PRO A 102 15.76 -27.04 -7.98
CA PRO A 102 17.08 -27.66 -7.90
C PRO A 102 17.06 -29.00 -7.18
N GLN A 103 17.79 -29.98 -7.69
CA GLN A 103 17.92 -31.31 -7.07
C GLN A 103 18.98 -31.37 -5.95
N THR A 104 19.75 -30.29 -5.78
CA THR A 104 20.86 -30.21 -4.83
C THR A 104 20.75 -28.97 -3.98
N PHE A 105 21.10 -29.08 -2.71
CA PHE A 105 21.36 -27.91 -1.87
C PHE A 105 22.64 -27.23 -2.37
N ALA A 106 22.52 -25.96 -2.75
CA ALA A 106 23.67 -25.12 -3.07
C ALA A 106 23.75 -24.01 -2.01
N ARG A 107 24.93 -23.87 -1.39
CA ARG A 107 25.26 -22.66 -0.66
C ARG A 107 25.50 -21.56 -1.70
N ASN A 108 24.65 -20.55 -1.70
CA ASN A 108 24.88 -19.36 -2.53
C ASN A 108 26.10 -18.64 -1.97
N ASN A 109 27.05 -18.23 -2.82
CA ASN A 109 28.08 -17.28 -2.39
C ASN A 109 27.54 -15.86 -2.62
N GLY A 110 27.41 -15.04 -1.56
CA GLY A 110 27.03 -13.61 -1.66
C GLY A 110 25.85 -13.20 -0.78
N ASP A 111 25.36 -11.97 -0.94
CA ASP A 111 24.34 -11.30 -0.08
C ASP A 111 23.03 -12.09 0.15
N MET A 112 22.71 -13.05 -0.72
CA MET A 112 21.53 -13.91 -0.56
C MET A 112 21.74 -15.04 0.47
N GLU A 113 22.97 -15.38 0.85
CA GLU A 113 23.26 -16.40 1.87
C GLU A 113 22.91 -15.91 3.28
N GLU A 114 23.05 -14.60 3.52
CA GLU A 114 22.70 -13.93 4.78
C GLU A 114 21.19 -13.75 4.97
N LYS A 115 20.38 -14.27 4.04
CA LYS A 115 18.91 -14.14 4.05
C LYS A 115 18.24 -15.45 4.45
N ALA A 116 17.33 -15.37 5.42
CA ALA A 116 16.64 -16.52 5.99
C ALA A 116 15.80 -17.29 4.97
N PHE A 117 16.00 -18.60 4.90
CA PHE A 117 15.31 -19.48 3.96
C PHE A 117 15.54 -19.13 2.49
N SER A 118 16.61 -18.42 2.12
CA SER A 118 16.83 -17.99 0.74
C SER A 118 16.79 -19.15 -0.26
N GLN A 119 17.28 -20.34 0.14
CA GLN A 119 17.25 -21.56 -0.66
C GLN A 119 15.84 -22.03 -1.03
N PHE A 120 14.84 -21.79 -0.16
CA PHE A 120 13.43 -22.10 -0.44
C PHE A 120 12.90 -21.26 -1.61
N PHE A 121 13.34 -20.00 -1.73
CA PHE A 121 12.85 -19.07 -2.75
C PHE A 121 13.61 -19.14 -4.07
N VAL A 122 14.73 -19.87 -4.14
CA VAL A 122 15.55 -20.01 -5.36
C VAL A 122 14.72 -20.38 -6.61
N PRO A 123 13.80 -21.36 -6.58
CA PRO A 123 12.99 -21.70 -7.75
C PRO A 123 12.12 -20.53 -8.25
N PHE A 124 11.51 -19.76 -7.34
CA PHE A 124 10.71 -18.58 -7.67
C PHE A 124 11.56 -17.46 -8.26
N ILE A 125 12.74 -17.22 -7.66
CA ILE A 125 13.68 -16.19 -8.12
C ILE A 125 14.24 -16.56 -9.50
N HIS A 126 14.64 -17.82 -9.72
CA HIS A 126 15.11 -18.29 -11.02
C HIS A 126 14.05 -18.18 -12.11
N PHE A 127 12.80 -18.56 -11.81
CA PHE A 127 11.68 -18.36 -12.72
C PHE A 127 11.52 -16.87 -13.07
N PHE A 128 11.50 -16.00 -12.06
CA PHE A 128 11.37 -14.56 -12.26
C PHE A 128 12.52 -13.98 -13.09
N SER A 129 13.78 -14.21 -12.70
CA SER A 129 14.94 -13.67 -13.39
C SER A 129 15.02 -14.19 -14.83
N GLY A 130 14.80 -15.49 -15.04
CA GLY A 130 14.87 -16.11 -16.36
C GLY A 130 13.81 -15.56 -17.32
N ARG A 131 12.57 -15.38 -16.85
CA ARG A 131 11.50 -14.76 -17.63
C ARG A 131 11.75 -13.28 -17.87
N LEU A 132 12.19 -12.54 -16.84
CA LEU A 132 12.48 -11.12 -16.97
C LEU A 132 13.62 -10.87 -17.96
N GLU A 133 14.71 -11.63 -17.92
CA GLU A 133 15.81 -11.51 -18.88
C GLU A 133 15.35 -11.77 -20.33
N GLN A 134 14.46 -12.74 -20.54
CA GLN A 134 13.87 -13.00 -21.86
C GLN A 134 13.05 -11.79 -22.34
N ASN A 135 12.23 -11.21 -21.46
CA ASN A 135 11.44 -10.02 -21.78
C ASN A 135 12.36 -8.82 -22.09
N LEU A 136 13.35 -8.56 -21.24
CA LEU A 136 14.26 -7.41 -21.36
C LEU A 136 15.18 -7.48 -22.58
N LYS A 137 15.57 -8.68 -23.04
CA LYS A 137 16.29 -8.86 -24.32
C LYS A 137 15.55 -8.25 -25.51
N SER A 138 14.22 -8.29 -25.51
CA SER A 138 13.41 -7.66 -26.55
C SER A 138 13.30 -6.13 -26.39
N ILE A 139 13.34 -5.64 -25.15
CA ILE A 139 13.15 -4.24 -24.78
C ILE A 139 14.43 -3.42 -25.01
N HIS A 140 15.64 -4.00 -24.98
CA HIS A 140 16.91 -3.29 -25.24
C HIS A 140 17.15 -2.06 -24.34
N VAL A 141 16.76 -2.13 -23.05
CA VAL A 141 17.09 -1.10 -22.06
C VAL A 141 18.46 -1.39 -21.45
N ALA A 142 19.30 -0.37 -21.34
CA ALA A 142 20.60 -0.47 -20.68
C ALA A 142 20.46 -0.28 -19.16
N PHE A 143 20.80 -1.31 -18.39
CA PHE A 143 20.82 -1.28 -16.92
C PHE A 143 22.03 -2.07 -16.38
N ASP A 144 22.50 -1.70 -15.19
CA ASP A 144 23.64 -2.36 -14.53
C ASP A 144 23.26 -3.73 -13.99
N GLN A 145 24.24 -4.64 -13.89
CA GLN A 145 23.99 -6.01 -13.41
C GLN A 145 23.32 -6.03 -12.03
N ASN A 146 23.67 -5.06 -11.17
CA ASN A 146 23.10 -4.88 -9.83
C ASN A 146 21.57 -4.67 -9.86
N VAL A 147 20.99 -4.15 -10.95
CA VAL A 147 19.54 -3.95 -11.04
C VAL A 147 18.78 -5.26 -10.97
N MET A 148 19.29 -6.33 -11.62
CA MET A 148 18.68 -7.66 -11.52
C MET A 148 18.78 -8.21 -10.09
N ASP A 149 19.90 -7.97 -9.42
CA ASP A 149 20.08 -8.36 -8.02
C ASP A 149 19.08 -7.62 -7.14
N GLN A 150 18.94 -6.29 -7.27
CA GLN A 150 17.95 -5.50 -6.53
C GLN A 150 16.51 -6.01 -6.70
N LEU A 151 16.13 -6.38 -7.92
CA LEU A 151 14.81 -6.94 -8.21
C LEU A 151 14.61 -8.33 -7.58
N ASN A 152 15.62 -9.20 -7.67
CA ASN A 152 15.61 -10.51 -7.01
C ASN A 152 15.51 -10.36 -5.49
N GLN A 153 16.24 -9.40 -4.92
CA GLN A 153 16.19 -9.10 -3.51
C GLN A 153 14.82 -8.55 -3.07
N ALA A 154 14.17 -7.75 -3.91
CA ALA A 154 12.83 -7.25 -3.64
C ALA A 154 11.78 -8.35 -3.67
N LEU A 155 11.80 -9.20 -4.71
CA LEU A 155 10.91 -10.36 -4.78
C LEU A 155 11.13 -11.29 -3.58
N TYR A 156 12.37 -11.59 -3.22
CA TYR A 156 12.68 -12.36 -2.00
C TYR A 156 12.00 -11.77 -0.76
N ARG A 157 12.12 -10.46 -0.53
CA ARG A 157 11.55 -9.80 0.65
C ARG A 157 10.04 -10.00 0.70
N GLU A 158 9.37 -9.85 -0.43
CA GLU A 158 7.92 -10.04 -0.51
C GLU A 158 7.51 -11.49 -0.28
N LEU A 159 8.18 -12.46 -0.92
CA LEU A 159 7.89 -13.88 -0.73
C LEU A 159 8.17 -14.34 0.71
N PHE A 160 9.23 -13.82 1.32
CA PHE A 160 9.58 -14.06 2.71
C PHE A 160 8.51 -13.52 3.67
N GLU A 161 8.06 -12.28 3.50
CA GLU A 161 6.99 -11.71 4.34
C GLU A 161 5.68 -12.51 4.27
N LEU A 162 5.40 -13.16 3.14
CA LEU A 162 4.21 -14.01 2.97
C LEU A 162 4.31 -15.37 3.67
N SER A 163 5.51 -15.89 3.93
CA SER A 163 5.71 -17.31 4.26
C SER A 163 6.59 -17.60 5.48
N HIS A 164 7.35 -16.62 5.99
CA HIS A 164 8.36 -16.86 7.03
C HIS A 164 7.80 -17.51 8.31
N LEU A 165 6.56 -17.20 8.71
CA LEU A 165 5.93 -17.81 9.89
C LEU A 165 5.67 -19.31 9.70
N VAL A 166 5.31 -19.73 8.48
CA VAL A 166 5.14 -21.14 8.14
C VAL A 166 6.50 -21.83 8.10
N LEU A 167 7.48 -21.24 7.41
CA LEU A 167 8.82 -21.82 7.30
C LEU A 167 9.50 -22.00 8.66
N LEU A 168 9.38 -21.02 9.57
CA LEU A 168 9.89 -21.15 10.95
C LEU A 168 9.18 -22.25 11.74
N LYS A 169 7.86 -22.38 11.59
CA LYS A 169 7.06 -23.42 12.25
C LYS A 169 7.46 -24.82 11.76
N GLU A 170 7.51 -25.01 10.44
CA GLU A 170 7.85 -26.29 9.83
C GLU A 170 9.31 -26.67 10.09
N PHE A 171 10.24 -25.70 10.07
CA PHE A 171 11.62 -25.95 10.44
C PHE A 171 11.74 -26.41 11.91
N SER A 172 11.02 -25.76 12.82
CA SER A 172 11.02 -26.14 14.25
C SER A 172 10.42 -27.54 14.45
N LYS A 173 9.35 -27.89 13.72
CA LYS A 173 8.74 -29.22 13.73
C LYS A 173 9.71 -30.28 13.22
N TYR A 174 10.31 -30.05 12.05
CA TYR A 174 11.26 -30.97 11.43
C TYR A 174 12.47 -31.21 12.34
N LYS A 175 13.05 -30.13 12.89
CA LYS A 175 14.17 -30.22 13.82
C LYS A 175 13.84 -31.10 15.03
N ASN A 176 12.68 -30.89 15.67
CA ASN A 176 12.26 -31.69 16.82
C ASN A 176 12.04 -33.17 16.46
N GLU A 177 11.58 -33.49 15.25
CA GLU A 177 11.38 -34.87 14.81
C GLU A 177 12.73 -35.59 14.54
N VAL A 178 13.69 -34.89 13.94
CA VAL A 178 14.99 -35.46 13.53
C VAL A 178 16.04 -35.43 14.64
N GLU A 179 16.03 -34.43 15.54
CA GLU A 179 16.91 -34.39 16.72
C GLU A 179 16.74 -35.63 17.62
N ASN A 180 15.56 -36.22 17.62
CA ASN A 180 15.26 -37.45 18.36
C ASN A 180 15.82 -38.72 17.69
N GLN A 181 16.33 -38.62 16.45
CA GLN A 181 16.76 -39.75 15.62
C GLN A 181 18.26 -39.72 15.27
N ASP A 182 18.82 -38.54 15.04
CA ASP A 182 20.21 -38.31 14.62
C ASP A 182 20.78 -37.12 15.40
N ALA A 183 21.98 -37.25 15.96
CA ALA A 183 22.66 -36.13 16.62
C ALA A 183 23.48 -35.29 15.63
N ALA A 184 23.38 -33.96 15.73
CA ALA A 184 24.25 -33.04 14.99
C ALA A 184 25.72 -33.26 15.40
N ASN A 185 26.55 -33.75 14.47
CA ASN A 185 27.97 -34.03 14.68
C ASN A 185 28.84 -32.75 14.74
N GLY A 186 28.39 -31.70 15.45
CA GLY A 186 29.08 -30.42 15.59
C GLY A 186 28.95 -29.46 14.39
N ILE A 187 28.08 -29.77 13.43
CA ILE A 187 27.74 -28.90 12.30
C ILE A 187 26.60 -27.96 12.72
N GLU A 188 26.76 -26.64 12.53
CA GLU A 188 25.82 -25.64 13.05
C GLU A 188 24.50 -25.53 12.26
N ASP A 189 24.44 -26.05 11.05
CA ASP A 189 23.33 -25.96 10.09
C ASP A 189 22.84 -27.34 9.59
N TYR A 190 23.14 -28.41 10.33
CA TYR A 190 22.86 -29.79 9.92
C TYR A 190 21.37 -30.07 9.71
N TYR A 191 20.52 -29.67 10.66
CA TYR A 191 19.08 -29.87 10.54
C TYR A 191 18.47 -28.90 9.53
N TYR A 192 19.00 -27.68 9.42
CA TYR A 192 18.57 -26.70 8.43
C TYR A 192 18.79 -27.21 7.00
N GLU A 193 19.98 -27.71 6.69
CA GLU A 193 20.29 -28.25 5.36
C GLU A 193 19.39 -29.45 5.03
N LYS A 194 19.24 -30.39 5.97
CA LYS A 194 18.33 -31.54 5.79
C LYS A 194 16.88 -31.12 5.58
N PHE A 195 16.40 -30.10 6.31
CA PHE A 195 15.06 -29.55 6.14
C PHE A 195 14.85 -29.00 4.73
N ILE A 196 15.77 -28.15 4.24
CA ILE A 196 15.70 -27.62 2.87
C ILE A 196 15.79 -28.74 1.82
N LEU A 197 16.69 -29.71 2.00
CA LEU A 197 16.80 -30.86 1.10
C LEU A 197 15.52 -31.69 1.04
N ALA A 198 14.85 -31.92 2.17
CA ALA A 198 13.58 -32.63 2.23
C ALA A 198 12.50 -31.88 1.44
N LEU A 199 12.41 -30.55 1.62
CA LEU A 199 11.49 -29.69 0.87
C LEU A 199 11.75 -29.72 -0.65
N LEU A 200 13.02 -29.62 -1.07
CA LEU A 200 13.40 -29.66 -2.49
C LEU A 200 13.14 -31.02 -3.12
N SER A 201 13.42 -32.12 -2.40
CA SER A 201 13.23 -33.49 -2.89
C SER A 201 11.76 -33.81 -3.17
N ASP A 202 10.86 -33.29 -2.34
CA ASP A 202 9.41 -33.39 -2.50
C ASP A 202 8.82 -32.32 -3.45
N LYS A 203 9.67 -31.43 -4.00
CA LYS A 203 9.25 -30.27 -4.80
C LYS A 203 8.17 -29.43 -4.09
N PHE A 204 8.25 -29.33 -2.77
CA PHE A 204 7.31 -28.62 -1.91
C PHE A 204 5.86 -29.14 -1.94
N HIS A 205 5.58 -30.31 -2.53
CA HIS A 205 4.21 -30.79 -2.70
C HIS A 205 3.47 -30.92 -1.37
N ASN A 206 4.06 -31.58 -0.37
CA ASN A 206 3.44 -31.74 0.95
C ASN A 206 3.27 -30.39 1.64
N LEU A 207 4.29 -29.52 1.62
CA LEU A 207 4.21 -28.20 2.22
C LEU A 207 3.07 -27.36 1.62
N PHE A 208 2.90 -27.40 0.29
CA PHE A 208 1.84 -26.65 -0.37
C PHE A 208 0.46 -27.29 -0.24
N LEU A 209 0.35 -28.60 -0.02
CA LEU A 209 -0.93 -29.22 0.34
C LEU A 209 -1.31 -28.90 1.80
N ASP A 210 -0.34 -28.77 2.70
CA ASP A 210 -0.56 -28.38 4.09
C ASP A 210 -0.84 -26.87 4.23
N TYR A 211 -0.27 -26.05 3.34
CA TYR A 211 -0.43 -24.59 3.30
C TYR A 211 -0.83 -24.08 1.90
N PRO A 212 -2.03 -24.43 1.40
CA PRO A 212 -2.44 -24.14 0.02
C PRO A 212 -2.51 -22.64 -0.27
N MET A 213 -2.97 -21.83 0.69
CA MET A 213 -3.03 -20.38 0.50
C MET A 213 -1.64 -19.76 0.44
N MET A 214 -0.62 -20.35 1.08
CA MET A 214 0.76 -19.91 0.91
C MET A 214 1.24 -20.14 -0.53
N ALA A 215 0.97 -21.32 -1.10
CA ALA A 215 1.34 -21.64 -2.48
C ALA A 215 0.73 -20.64 -3.48
N ARG A 216 -0.58 -20.37 -3.34
CA ARG A 216 -1.30 -19.37 -4.14
C ARG A 216 -0.67 -17.99 -4.02
N LYS A 217 -0.42 -17.52 -2.80
CA LYS A 217 0.12 -16.16 -2.56
C LYS A 217 1.53 -16.00 -3.12
N LEU A 218 2.40 -17.00 -2.97
CA LEU A 218 3.76 -16.96 -3.53
C LEU A 218 3.72 -16.89 -5.06
N ALA A 219 2.95 -17.76 -5.72
CA ALA A 219 2.84 -17.80 -7.18
C ALA A 219 2.22 -16.51 -7.75
N VAL A 220 1.11 -16.04 -7.16
CA VAL A 220 0.46 -14.78 -7.57
C VAL A 220 1.42 -13.60 -7.41
N LYS A 221 2.19 -13.53 -6.31
CA LYS A 221 3.12 -12.42 -6.08
C LYS A 221 4.27 -12.43 -7.09
N THR A 222 4.86 -13.58 -7.37
CA THR A 222 5.91 -13.73 -8.39
C THR A 222 5.42 -13.33 -9.77
N GLU A 223 4.23 -13.79 -10.18
CA GLU A 223 3.63 -13.47 -11.48
C GLU A 223 3.36 -11.96 -11.62
N ARG A 224 2.70 -11.36 -10.61
CA ARG A 224 2.36 -9.94 -10.62
C ARG A 224 3.61 -9.06 -10.62
N PHE A 225 4.63 -9.43 -9.85
CA PHE A 225 5.89 -8.70 -9.83
C PHE A 225 6.62 -8.78 -11.17
N LEU A 226 6.66 -9.96 -11.80
CA LEU A 226 7.20 -10.12 -13.16
C LEU A 226 6.49 -9.23 -14.17
N LYS A 227 5.15 -9.22 -14.15
CA LYS A 227 4.33 -8.38 -15.03
C LYS A 227 4.61 -6.90 -14.79
N PHE A 228 4.62 -6.47 -13.54
CA PHE A 228 4.87 -5.08 -13.16
C PHE A 228 6.23 -4.60 -13.68
N ILE A 229 7.31 -5.33 -13.38
CA ILE A 229 8.66 -4.94 -13.78
C ILE A 229 8.82 -4.99 -15.31
N THR A 230 8.23 -5.97 -15.98
CA THR A 230 8.23 -6.02 -17.46
C THR A 230 7.58 -4.77 -18.04
N ASN A 231 6.35 -4.45 -17.61
CA ASN A 231 5.61 -3.28 -18.06
C ASN A 231 6.37 -1.97 -17.76
N LEU A 232 7.03 -1.89 -16.59
CA LEU A 232 7.81 -0.74 -16.18
C LEU A 232 8.94 -0.44 -17.18
N PHE A 233 9.72 -1.46 -17.56
CA PHE A 233 10.81 -1.30 -18.51
C PHE A 233 10.32 -1.01 -19.94
N GLU A 234 9.18 -1.58 -20.35
CA GLU A 234 8.53 -1.25 -21.63
C GLU A 234 8.11 0.22 -21.70
N LYS A 235 7.42 0.71 -20.66
CA LYS A 235 7.02 2.12 -20.52
C LYS A 235 8.25 3.04 -20.51
N PHE A 236 9.27 2.71 -19.71
CA PHE A 236 10.51 3.49 -19.67
C PHE A 236 11.17 3.59 -21.05
N LYS A 237 11.29 2.47 -21.77
CA LYS A 237 11.86 2.47 -23.13
C LYS A 237 11.06 3.37 -24.08
N SER A 238 9.74 3.23 -24.07
CA SER A 238 8.84 4.01 -24.93
C SER A 238 8.96 5.51 -24.66
N ASP A 239 9.07 5.89 -23.39
CA ASP A 239 8.98 7.28 -22.98
C ASP A 239 10.34 7.97 -22.83
N LYS A 240 11.46 7.23 -22.89
CA LYS A 240 12.81 7.75 -22.62
C LYS A 240 13.12 9.06 -23.35
N ALA A 241 12.82 9.15 -24.65
CA ALA A 241 13.12 10.33 -25.45
C ALA A 241 12.30 11.56 -25.03
N GLU A 242 11.04 11.34 -24.63
CA GLU A 242 10.16 12.38 -24.09
C GLU A 242 10.66 12.85 -22.72
N ILE A 243 11.05 11.91 -21.84
CA ILE A 243 11.63 12.23 -20.54
C ILE A 243 12.90 13.06 -20.70
N GLU A 244 13.84 12.66 -21.57
CA GLU A 244 15.08 13.40 -21.81
C GLU A 244 14.81 14.82 -22.33
N TYR A 245 13.81 14.97 -23.21
CA TYR A 245 13.41 16.27 -23.74
C TYR A 245 12.79 17.18 -22.67
N TYR A 246 11.77 16.71 -21.96
CA TYR A 246 11.05 17.51 -20.97
C TYR A 246 11.86 17.77 -19.69
N PHE A 247 12.62 16.78 -19.22
CA PHE A 247 13.44 16.94 -18.03
C PHE A 247 14.78 17.61 -18.33
N GLU A 248 15.07 17.87 -19.60
CA GLU A 248 16.26 18.60 -20.09
C GLU A 248 17.56 17.93 -19.62
N THR A 249 17.57 16.60 -19.68
CA THR A 249 18.68 15.77 -19.21
C THR A 249 18.88 14.59 -20.14
N LYS A 250 20.10 14.05 -20.21
CA LYS A 250 20.34 12.76 -20.86
C LYS A 250 20.35 11.66 -19.81
N LEU A 251 19.54 10.64 -20.03
CA LEU A 251 19.46 9.49 -19.14
C LEU A 251 20.48 8.46 -19.57
N GLY A 252 21.44 8.21 -18.70
CA GLY A 252 22.46 7.19 -18.88
C GLY A 252 21.92 5.78 -18.70
N LYS A 253 22.80 4.89 -18.26
CA LYS A 253 22.44 3.53 -17.88
C LYS A 253 21.73 3.55 -16.52
N ILE A 254 20.70 2.74 -16.34
CA ILE A 254 20.04 2.60 -15.03
C ILE A 254 21.04 1.89 -14.09
N SER A 255 21.42 2.55 -13.01
CA SER A 255 22.34 2.01 -12.00
C SER A 255 21.58 1.40 -10.82
N GLU A 256 20.47 2.01 -10.40
CA GLU A 256 19.66 1.54 -9.28
C GLU A 256 18.15 1.78 -9.48
N LEU A 257 17.35 0.95 -8.82
CA LEU A 257 15.90 1.09 -8.69
C LEU A 257 15.54 1.15 -7.19
N HIS A 258 15.01 2.28 -6.74
CA HIS A 258 14.47 2.41 -5.38
C HIS A 258 13.01 1.93 -5.38
N LEU A 259 12.86 0.65 -5.09
CA LEU A 259 11.58 -0.06 -5.02
C LEU A 259 10.84 0.25 -3.70
N ASN A 260 9.51 0.07 -3.70
CA ASN A 260 8.63 0.28 -2.54
C ASN A 260 8.61 1.74 -2.02
N SER A 261 8.63 2.71 -2.95
CA SER A 261 8.55 4.14 -2.62
C SER A 261 7.11 4.65 -2.44
N GLY A 262 6.17 3.75 -2.16
CA GLY A 262 4.74 4.02 -1.99
C GLY A 262 3.96 2.73 -1.72
N ASP A 263 2.67 2.86 -1.40
CA ASP A 263 1.78 1.72 -1.23
C ASP A 263 1.62 0.93 -2.54
N GLN A 264 1.48 -0.39 -2.40
CA GLN A 264 1.28 -1.27 -3.53
C GLN A 264 -0.22 -1.41 -3.83
N HIS A 265 -0.59 -1.08 -5.07
CA HIS A 265 -1.95 -1.16 -5.58
C HIS A 265 -1.94 -1.87 -6.94
N ASN A 266 -2.87 -2.79 -7.16
CA ASN A 266 -2.96 -3.56 -8.41
C ASN A 266 -1.64 -4.24 -8.83
N GLY A 267 -0.81 -4.66 -7.87
CA GLY A 267 0.48 -5.28 -8.17
C GLY A 267 1.61 -4.31 -8.49
N GLU A 268 1.36 -3.00 -8.55
CA GLU A 268 2.34 -1.96 -8.92
C GLU A 268 2.62 -1.02 -7.73
N SER A 269 3.78 -0.35 -7.74
CA SER A 269 4.15 0.67 -6.76
C SER A 269 5.03 1.75 -7.39
N THR A 270 5.19 2.89 -6.71
CA THR A 270 6.09 3.97 -7.14
C THR A 270 7.55 3.48 -7.14
N ILE A 271 8.27 3.72 -8.24
CA ILE A 271 9.68 3.35 -8.41
C ILE A 271 10.50 4.60 -8.71
N ILE A 272 11.65 4.75 -8.05
CA ILE A 272 12.62 5.80 -8.39
C ILE A 272 13.75 5.16 -9.17
N PHE A 273 13.98 5.65 -10.38
CA PHE A 273 15.12 5.26 -11.20
C PHE A 273 16.29 6.16 -10.83
N GLU A 274 17.45 5.55 -10.63
CA GLU A 274 18.73 6.24 -10.54
C GLU A 274 19.63 5.79 -11.70
N PHE A 275 20.30 6.75 -12.30
CA PHE A 275 21.18 6.54 -13.44
C PHE A 275 22.65 6.64 -13.04
N ASP A 276 23.55 6.17 -13.89
CA ASP A 276 25.02 6.22 -13.71
C ASP A 276 25.58 7.62 -13.40
N ASN A 277 24.89 8.69 -13.83
CA ASN A 277 25.19 10.08 -13.53
C ASN A 277 24.53 10.61 -12.24
N ALA A 278 23.98 9.72 -11.40
CA ALA A 278 23.23 10.00 -10.17
C ALA A 278 21.94 10.83 -10.37
N TYR A 279 21.52 11.07 -11.62
CA TYR A 279 20.22 11.68 -11.89
C TYR A 279 19.11 10.72 -11.48
N LYS A 280 17.97 11.26 -11.03
CA LYS A 280 16.83 10.46 -10.59
C LYS A 280 15.53 10.92 -11.23
N ILE A 281 14.67 9.96 -11.55
CA ILE A 281 13.27 10.21 -11.95
C ILE A 281 12.35 9.27 -11.19
N VAL A 282 11.11 9.68 -11.00
CA VAL A 282 10.08 8.89 -10.33
C VAL A 282 9.09 8.37 -11.36
N TYR A 283 8.90 7.07 -11.42
CA TYR A 283 7.78 6.44 -12.09
C TYR A 283 6.63 6.29 -11.10
N LYS A 284 5.45 6.77 -11.48
CA LYS A 284 4.22 6.58 -10.71
C LYS A 284 3.23 5.75 -11.54
N PRO A 285 2.76 4.58 -11.05
CA PRO A 285 1.84 3.69 -11.78
C PRO A 285 0.38 4.16 -11.80
N THR A 286 0.14 5.45 -11.59
CA THR A 286 -1.19 6.06 -11.55
C THR A 286 -1.19 7.38 -12.32
N ASN A 287 -2.37 7.88 -12.68
CA ASN A 287 -2.52 9.20 -13.30
C ASN A 287 -1.84 10.29 -12.45
N VAL A 288 -1.11 11.19 -13.09
CA VAL A 288 -0.39 12.30 -12.41
C VAL A 288 -0.90 13.67 -12.83
N ALA A 289 -2.01 13.76 -13.56
CA ALA A 289 -2.60 15.03 -14.01
C ALA A 289 -2.96 15.94 -12.82
N VAL A 290 -3.31 15.38 -11.66
CA VAL A 290 -3.56 16.16 -10.44
C VAL A 290 -2.31 16.92 -9.98
N THR A 291 -1.11 16.36 -10.18
CA THR A 291 0.17 17.05 -9.88
C THR A 291 0.36 18.24 -10.82
N PHE A 292 0.04 18.08 -12.11
CA PHE A 292 0.10 19.20 -13.06
C PHE A 292 -0.86 20.33 -12.64
N ALA A 293 -2.12 20.00 -12.31
CA ALA A 293 -3.10 20.98 -11.86
C ALA A 293 -2.67 21.68 -10.55
N TYR A 294 -2.06 20.94 -9.64
CA TYR A 294 -1.48 21.49 -8.41
C TYR A 294 -0.33 22.47 -8.71
N ASN A 295 0.59 22.13 -9.61
CA ASN A 295 1.65 23.03 -10.04
C ASN A 295 1.09 24.35 -10.62
N GLN A 296 0.04 24.28 -11.45
CA GLN A 296 -0.61 25.47 -11.99
C GLN A 296 -1.22 26.36 -10.90
N PHE A 297 -1.76 25.76 -9.83
CA PHE A 297 -2.25 26.54 -8.69
C PHE A 297 -1.11 27.17 -7.90
N LEU A 298 -0.01 26.46 -7.68
CA LEU A 298 1.19 27.02 -7.04
C LEU A 298 1.77 28.19 -7.86
N ASP A 299 1.82 28.09 -9.18
CA ASP A 299 2.28 29.19 -10.05
C ASP A 299 1.41 30.44 -9.89
N TRP A 300 0.09 30.26 -9.75
CA TRP A 300 -0.83 31.36 -9.44
C TRP A 300 -0.54 31.95 -8.05
N VAL A 301 -0.32 31.13 -7.02
CA VAL A 301 0.03 31.60 -5.67
C VAL A 301 1.34 32.38 -5.70
N ASN A 302 2.40 31.82 -6.28
CA ASN A 302 3.72 32.44 -6.41
C ASN A 302 3.65 33.81 -7.07
N LYS A 303 2.94 33.90 -8.21
CA LYS A 303 2.78 35.15 -8.95
C LYS A 303 2.10 36.25 -8.13
N ASN A 304 1.10 35.91 -7.33
CA ASN A 304 0.33 36.91 -6.59
C ASN A 304 0.91 37.26 -5.22
N LEU A 305 1.65 36.34 -4.58
CA LEU A 305 2.34 36.60 -3.32
C LEU A 305 3.77 37.12 -3.49
N GLY A 306 4.37 36.98 -4.68
CA GLY A 306 5.80 37.20 -4.86
C GLY A 306 6.65 36.15 -4.14
N GLU A 307 6.13 34.92 -4.08
CA GLU A 307 6.77 33.77 -3.43
C GLU A 307 7.38 32.82 -4.46
N GLU A 308 8.24 31.92 -3.98
CA GLU A 308 8.91 30.91 -4.78
C GLU A 308 8.67 29.50 -4.20
N LEU A 309 7.40 29.12 -4.05
CA LEU A 309 7.01 27.75 -3.76
C LEU A 309 7.49 26.85 -4.90
N LYS A 310 8.05 25.69 -4.55
CA LYS A 310 8.66 24.79 -5.52
C LYS A 310 7.64 23.83 -6.10
N SER A 311 7.48 23.87 -7.42
CA SER A 311 6.85 22.85 -8.25
C SER A 311 7.91 21.90 -8.86
N PHE A 312 7.48 20.84 -9.53
CA PHE A 312 8.38 19.88 -10.18
C PHE A 312 7.80 19.36 -11.50
N LYS A 313 8.67 18.97 -12.43
CA LYS A 313 8.26 18.54 -13.79
C LYS A 313 7.44 17.25 -13.75
N VAL A 314 6.43 17.17 -14.63
CA VAL A 314 5.47 16.07 -14.73
C VAL A 314 5.26 15.71 -16.19
N ILE A 315 5.29 14.42 -16.51
CA ILE A 315 4.83 13.86 -17.78
C ILE A 315 3.69 12.89 -17.46
N ASP A 316 2.46 13.31 -17.78
CA ASP A 316 1.26 12.48 -17.61
C ASP A 316 1.04 11.61 -18.85
N LYS A 317 0.80 10.31 -18.63
CA LYS A 317 0.52 9.31 -19.67
C LYS A 317 -0.85 8.67 -19.45
N ASP A 318 -1.78 9.45 -18.88
CA ASP A 318 -3.15 9.10 -18.51
C ASP A 318 -3.28 8.03 -17.41
N THR A 319 -2.65 6.86 -17.58
CA THR A 319 -2.74 5.74 -16.63
C THR A 319 -1.53 5.61 -15.71
N TYR A 320 -0.43 6.30 -16.02
CA TYR A 320 0.81 6.36 -15.27
C TYR A 320 1.51 7.70 -15.57
N GLY A 321 2.63 7.99 -14.91
CA GLY A 321 3.42 9.17 -15.25
C GLY A 321 4.86 9.15 -14.76
N TRP A 322 5.62 10.13 -15.24
CA TRP A 322 7.01 10.37 -14.85
C TRP A 322 7.12 11.72 -14.15
N LEU A 323 7.75 11.75 -12.97
CA LEU A 323 7.94 12.95 -12.17
C LEU A 323 9.43 13.23 -11.99
N GLU A 324 9.77 14.52 -11.95
CA GLU A 324 11.08 14.95 -11.48
C GLU A 324 11.29 14.51 -10.03
N PHE A 325 12.49 13.98 -9.74
CA PHE A 325 12.84 13.61 -8.38
C PHE A 325 13.15 14.85 -7.54
N VAL A 326 12.31 15.11 -6.53
CA VAL A 326 12.53 16.20 -5.58
C VAL A 326 13.57 15.77 -4.54
N LYS A 327 14.77 16.36 -4.63
CA LYS A 327 15.86 16.07 -3.70
C LYS A 327 15.70 16.84 -2.38
N HIS A 328 15.86 16.13 -1.27
CA HIS A 328 16.09 16.74 0.05
C HIS A 328 17.44 17.47 0.09
N SER A 329 17.46 18.70 0.58
CA SER A 329 18.68 19.50 0.78
C SER A 329 18.57 20.32 2.06
N GLU A 330 19.69 20.54 2.73
CA GLU A 330 19.74 21.38 3.94
C GLU A 330 19.56 22.87 3.58
N CYS A 331 19.09 23.64 4.55
CA CYS A 331 19.12 25.09 4.52
C CYS A 331 20.55 25.59 4.79
N GLU A 332 20.89 26.74 4.21
CA GLU A 332 22.23 27.33 4.35
C GLU A 332 22.29 28.37 5.48
N THR A 333 21.15 29.01 5.77
CA THR A 333 21.05 30.10 6.74
C THR A 333 19.85 29.93 7.69
N ASN A 334 19.83 30.69 8.79
CA ASN A 334 18.63 30.78 9.64
C ASN A 334 17.45 31.41 8.90
N GLU A 335 17.70 32.30 7.95
CA GLU A 335 16.64 32.93 7.16
C GLU A 335 15.97 31.91 6.23
N ASP A 336 16.72 30.94 5.71
CA ASP A 336 16.16 29.82 4.94
C ASP A 336 15.19 28.97 5.76
N ILE A 337 15.45 28.77 7.06
CA ILE A 337 14.53 28.03 7.94
C ILE A 337 13.24 28.81 8.17
N LYS A 338 13.34 30.14 8.34
CA LYS A 338 12.15 31.00 8.46
C LYS A 338 11.32 30.95 7.20
N LEU A 339 11.95 31.12 6.03
CA LEU A 339 11.29 31.00 4.72
C LEU A 339 10.67 29.61 4.52
N TYR A 340 11.34 28.55 4.97
CA TYR A 340 10.79 27.20 4.93
C TYR A 340 9.44 27.13 5.67
N TYR A 341 9.39 27.59 6.92
CA TYR A 341 8.19 27.49 7.73
C TYR A 341 7.10 28.47 7.29
N GLU A 342 7.46 29.65 6.79
CA GLU A 342 6.51 30.55 6.13
C GLU A 342 5.87 29.89 4.91
N ARG A 343 6.66 29.28 4.03
CA ARG A 343 6.15 28.53 2.87
C ARG A 343 5.34 27.30 3.30
N ALA A 344 5.70 26.64 4.39
CA ALA A 344 4.90 25.56 4.96
C ALA A 344 3.50 26.05 5.37
N GLY A 345 3.40 27.23 5.98
CA GLY A 345 2.12 27.87 6.30
C GLY A 345 1.25 28.15 5.07
N ILE A 346 1.86 28.63 3.98
CA ILE A 346 1.19 28.80 2.70
C ILE A 346 0.65 27.47 2.17
N LEU A 347 1.47 26.43 2.17
CA LEU A 347 1.11 25.10 1.66
C LEU A 347 0.00 24.43 2.46
N VAL A 348 -0.04 24.62 3.78
CA VAL A 348 -1.17 24.15 4.59
C VAL A 348 -2.47 24.86 4.21
N GLY A 349 -2.43 26.16 3.92
CA GLY A 349 -3.60 26.88 3.40
C GLY A 349 -4.02 26.39 2.02
N VAL A 350 -3.07 26.14 1.12
CA VAL A 350 -3.32 25.52 -0.20
C VAL A 350 -4.03 24.17 -0.04
N ALA A 351 -3.52 23.30 0.83
CA ALA A 351 -4.13 22.00 1.13
C ALA A 351 -5.54 22.15 1.71
N TYR A 352 -5.75 23.10 2.62
CA TYR A 352 -7.07 23.39 3.20
C TYR A 352 -8.11 23.76 2.14
N PHE A 353 -7.78 24.70 1.24
CA PHE A 353 -8.72 25.17 0.21
C PHE A 353 -9.01 24.12 -0.87
N LEU A 354 -8.08 23.20 -1.13
CA LEU A 354 -8.28 22.09 -2.06
C LEU A 354 -9.03 20.89 -1.45
N ASN A 355 -9.31 20.90 -0.13
CA ASN A 355 -9.79 19.72 0.61
C ASN A 355 -8.83 18.53 0.51
N ALA A 356 -7.52 18.80 0.55
CA ALA A 356 -6.52 17.75 0.54
C ALA A 356 -6.60 16.89 1.80
N ARG A 357 -6.25 15.61 1.67
CA ARG A 357 -6.11 14.65 2.78
C ARG A 357 -4.88 13.78 2.60
N ASP A 358 -4.48 13.08 3.65
CA ASP A 358 -3.48 12.00 3.60
C ASP A 358 -2.03 12.47 3.33
N TYR A 359 -1.67 13.71 3.69
CA TYR A 359 -0.27 14.16 3.64
C TYR A 359 0.50 13.73 4.88
N HIS A 360 0.99 12.50 4.85
CA HIS A 360 1.92 11.97 5.85
C HIS A 360 3.32 12.57 5.73
N PHE A 361 4.16 12.35 6.73
CA PHE A 361 5.55 12.84 6.74
C PHE A 361 6.42 12.32 5.59
N GLU A 362 6.08 11.22 4.92
CA GLU A 362 6.76 10.84 3.66
C GLU A 362 6.37 11.74 2.48
N ASN A 363 5.22 12.40 2.53
CA ASN A 363 4.68 13.20 1.42
C ASN A 363 5.18 14.66 1.46
N VAL A 364 6.10 14.98 2.37
CA VAL A 364 6.75 16.29 2.47
C VAL A 364 8.26 16.12 2.33
N ILE A 365 8.86 16.88 1.41
CA ILE A 365 10.31 16.93 1.21
C ILE A 365 10.82 18.34 1.48
N ALA A 366 11.74 18.46 2.43
CA ALA A 366 12.49 19.66 2.73
C ALA A 366 13.63 19.82 1.72
N SER A 367 13.42 20.70 0.75
CA SER A 367 14.37 21.00 -0.32
C SER A 367 14.94 22.40 -0.10
N GLY A 368 15.88 22.52 0.86
CA GLY A 368 16.38 23.80 1.34
C GLY A 368 15.27 24.58 2.02
N ASN A 369 15.10 25.85 1.65
CA ASN A 369 14.02 26.71 2.14
C ASN A 369 12.64 26.44 1.49
N CYS A 370 12.48 25.37 0.72
CA CYS A 370 11.22 24.98 0.10
C CYS A 370 10.71 23.64 0.66
N PRO A 371 9.65 23.64 1.49
CA PRO A 371 8.85 22.43 1.66
C PRO A 371 8.17 22.10 0.33
N VAL A 372 8.22 20.83 -0.07
CA VAL A 372 7.57 20.35 -1.29
C VAL A 372 6.59 19.25 -0.91
N LEU A 373 5.31 19.47 -1.20
CA LEU A 373 4.31 18.42 -1.14
C LEU A 373 4.47 17.53 -2.36
N ILE A 374 4.55 16.23 -2.13
CA ILE A 374 4.55 15.21 -3.18
C ILE A 374 3.33 14.31 -2.99
N ASP A 375 3.09 13.45 -3.96
CA ASP A 375 1.94 12.54 -3.96
C ASP A 375 0.57 13.25 -3.94
N HIS A 376 0.19 13.84 -5.07
CA HIS A 376 -1.00 14.68 -5.18
C HIS A 376 -2.32 13.94 -5.42
N GLU A 377 -2.37 12.62 -5.28
CA GLU A 377 -3.56 11.85 -5.68
C GLU A 377 -4.78 12.06 -4.76
N THR A 378 -4.56 12.65 -3.58
CA THR A 378 -5.56 13.00 -2.56
C THR A 378 -5.60 14.51 -2.28
N THR A 379 -5.04 15.34 -3.18
CA THR A 379 -4.97 16.79 -2.99
C THR A 379 -6.31 17.49 -3.19
N ILE A 380 -7.19 16.95 -4.03
CA ILE A 380 -8.53 17.49 -4.26
C ILE A 380 -9.57 16.39 -4.07
N LEU A 381 -10.44 16.53 -3.08
CA LEU A 381 -11.39 15.48 -2.70
C LEU A 381 -12.83 16.02 -2.57
N PRO A 382 -13.83 15.17 -2.85
CA PRO A 382 -15.23 15.49 -2.64
C PRO A 382 -15.60 15.50 -1.15
N THR A 383 -16.72 16.15 -0.84
CA THR A 383 -17.35 16.06 0.48
C THR A 383 -18.19 14.78 0.53
N ILE A 384 -18.00 13.96 1.56
CA ILE A 384 -18.69 12.67 1.74
C ILE A 384 -19.91 12.90 2.63
N LYS A 385 -21.03 12.24 2.32
CA LYS A 385 -22.22 12.22 3.18
C LYS A 385 -21.85 11.65 4.55
N LEU A 386 -21.95 12.46 5.59
CA LEU A 386 -21.79 11.98 6.96
C LEU A 386 -23.00 11.12 7.33
N PHE A 387 -22.78 9.82 7.50
CA PHE A 387 -23.77 8.94 8.12
C PHE A 387 -23.66 9.13 9.63
N HIS A 388 -24.50 9.98 10.22
CA HIS A 388 -24.60 10.13 11.67
C HIS A 388 -24.85 8.75 12.30
N THR A 389 -23.83 8.23 12.97
CA THR A 389 -23.87 6.94 13.63
C THR A 389 -23.28 7.09 15.02
N GLN A 390 -23.67 6.22 15.94
CA GLN A 390 -23.20 6.22 17.34
C GLN A 390 -21.66 6.06 17.47
N THR A 391 -20.96 5.79 16.37
CA THR A 391 -19.50 5.67 16.30
C THR A 391 -18.74 6.93 15.88
N TYR A 392 -19.41 7.97 15.35
CA TYR A 392 -18.76 9.27 15.16
C TYR A 392 -18.76 10.00 16.50
N THR A 393 -17.56 10.28 17.02
CA THR A 393 -17.44 11.05 18.26
C THR A 393 -17.61 12.54 17.94
N GLU A 394 -18.02 13.35 18.93
CA GLU A 394 -18.01 14.82 18.78
C GLU A 394 -16.61 15.34 18.39
N GLU A 395 -15.53 14.62 18.74
CA GLU A 395 -14.16 14.95 18.34
C GLU A 395 -13.91 14.73 16.83
N ASP A 396 -14.53 13.71 16.21
CA ASP A 396 -14.42 13.45 14.76
C ASP A 396 -15.17 14.51 13.93
N GLU A 397 -16.31 15.00 14.42
CA GLU A 397 -17.07 16.07 13.76
C GLU A 397 -16.30 17.39 13.73
N ASN A 398 -15.49 17.67 14.76
CA ASN A 398 -14.67 18.88 14.85
C ASN A 398 -13.47 18.91 13.89
N ILE A 399 -13.18 17.81 13.20
CA ILE A 399 -12.09 17.74 12.21
C ILE A 399 -12.65 17.95 10.79
N VAL A 400 -13.88 17.52 10.53
CA VAL A 400 -14.44 17.51 9.19
C VAL A 400 -14.50 18.91 8.60
N GLY A 401 -13.96 19.07 7.40
CA GLY A 401 -13.90 20.35 6.69
C GLY A 401 -12.84 21.33 7.21
N THR A 402 -12.06 20.99 8.23
CA THR A 402 -11.02 21.86 8.80
C THR A 402 -9.64 21.66 8.16
N ILE A 403 -8.68 22.50 8.53
CA ILE A 403 -7.27 22.41 8.12
C ILE A 403 -6.58 21.10 8.52
N LEU A 404 -7.09 20.43 9.55
CA LEU A 404 -6.52 19.20 10.11
C LEU A 404 -6.79 17.97 9.24
N GLU A 405 -7.79 18.00 8.35
CA GLU A 405 -8.07 16.89 7.42
C GLU A 405 -6.88 16.56 6.49
N SER A 406 -6.03 17.56 6.22
CA SER A 406 -4.86 17.39 5.37
C SER A 406 -3.82 16.41 5.93
N LEU A 407 -3.83 16.18 7.25
CA LEU A 407 -2.77 15.50 8.00
C LEU A 407 -1.39 16.16 7.88
N LEU A 408 -1.29 17.40 7.39
CA LEU A 408 -0.03 18.16 7.43
C LEU A 408 0.35 18.57 8.85
N LEU A 409 -0.66 18.75 9.72
CA LEU A 409 -0.51 19.15 11.11
C LEU A 409 -1.08 18.08 12.06
N PRO A 410 -0.52 17.93 13.27
CA PRO A 410 -1.02 16.98 14.27
C PRO A 410 -2.48 17.19 14.68
N ILE A 411 -3.15 16.09 15.01
CA ILE A 411 -4.51 16.09 15.54
C ILE A 411 -4.50 15.58 16.98
N LYS A 412 -5.09 16.35 17.90
CA LYS A 412 -5.19 15.96 19.31
C LYS A 412 -6.11 14.74 19.46
N ASN A 413 -5.76 13.84 20.38
CA ASN A 413 -6.59 12.67 20.78
C ASN A 413 -6.91 11.65 19.66
N GLN A 414 -6.28 11.73 18.48
CA GLN A 414 -6.45 10.71 17.45
C GLN A 414 -5.49 9.52 17.61
N ASN A 415 -5.92 8.37 17.10
CA ASN A 415 -5.10 7.16 16.96
C ASN A 415 -4.03 7.28 15.86
N VAL A 416 -3.83 8.47 15.30
CA VAL A 416 -2.74 8.79 14.37
C VAL A 416 -1.58 9.33 15.20
N PRO A 417 -0.40 8.69 15.19
CA PRO A 417 0.75 9.22 15.90
C PRO A 417 1.13 10.61 15.36
N VAL A 418 1.38 11.58 16.24
CA VAL A 418 1.71 12.98 15.91
C VAL A 418 2.82 13.07 14.84
N TYR A 419 3.83 12.20 14.93
CA TYR A 419 4.93 12.15 13.97
C TYR A 419 4.56 11.70 12.56
N ALA A 420 3.40 11.06 12.37
CA ALA A 420 2.95 10.57 11.07
C ALA A 420 2.42 11.69 10.17
N CYS A 421 2.20 12.89 10.72
CA CYS A 421 1.70 14.06 9.98
C CYS A 421 2.81 14.69 9.11
N GLY A 422 2.45 15.39 8.04
CA GLY A 422 3.38 15.97 7.05
C GLY A 422 4.57 16.71 7.66
N PHE A 423 4.33 17.71 8.51
CA PHE A 423 5.40 18.47 9.18
C PHE A 423 5.94 17.78 10.45
N GLY A 424 5.41 16.59 10.76
CA GLY A 424 5.79 15.73 11.87
C GLY A 424 5.48 16.31 13.24
N SER A 425 5.96 15.63 14.29
CA SER A 425 5.88 16.17 15.66
C SER A 425 6.81 17.35 15.83
N SER A 426 6.37 18.35 16.57
CA SER A 426 7.23 19.48 16.94
C SER A 426 8.09 19.20 18.18
N VAL A 427 7.85 18.09 18.88
CA VAL A 427 8.42 17.80 20.21
C VAL A 427 9.23 16.50 20.24
N GLN A 428 8.76 15.45 19.56
CA GLN A 428 9.40 14.13 19.59
C GLN A 428 10.03 13.77 18.24
N LEU A 429 11.35 13.60 18.22
CA LEU A 429 12.11 13.26 17.01
C LEU A 429 12.47 11.78 16.91
N GLU A 430 12.36 11.03 18.01
CA GLU A 430 12.82 9.65 18.11
C GLU A 430 11.89 8.83 18.99
N TYR A 431 11.80 7.52 18.72
CA TYR A 431 11.14 6.58 19.60
C TYR A 431 11.83 5.22 19.61
N ASN A 432 11.63 4.51 20.73
CA ASN A 432 12.05 3.12 20.86
C ASN A 432 10.91 2.21 20.44
N CYS A 433 11.21 1.25 19.58
CA CYS A 433 10.25 0.22 19.21
C CYS A 433 10.87 -1.16 19.22
N THR A 434 10.02 -2.14 19.52
CA THR A 434 10.39 -3.54 19.39
C THR A 434 10.16 -3.99 17.96
N VAL A 435 11.23 -4.40 17.27
CA VAL A 435 11.15 -5.05 15.96
C VAL A 435 11.40 -6.54 16.10
N GLN A 436 10.93 -7.29 15.11
CA GLN A 436 11.17 -8.72 15.02
C GLN A 436 12.31 -8.97 14.05
N ARG A 437 13.29 -9.79 14.44
CA ARG A 437 14.42 -10.19 13.61
C ARG A 437 14.61 -11.70 13.68
N ILE A 438 15.18 -12.28 12.63
CA ILE A 438 15.68 -13.65 12.66
C ILE A 438 17.16 -13.64 13.05
N GLU A 439 17.49 -14.37 14.11
CA GLU A 439 18.87 -14.67 14.52
C GLU A 439 19.31 -16.05 14.03
N ASN A 440 20.62 -16.27 13.97
CA ASN A 440 21.24 -17.51 13.49
C ASN A 440 20.66 -17.96 12.14
N ILE A 441 20.59 -17.01 11.20
CA ILE A 441 20.01 -17.20 9.87
C ILE A 441 20.60 -18.46 9.22
N ASN A 442 19.72 -19.33 8.72
CA ASN A 442 20.07 -20.57 8.01
C ASN A 442 20.90 -21.57 8.84
N LYS A 443 20.77 -21.52 10.18
CA LYS A 443 21.43 -22.45 11.11
C LYS A 443 20.41 -23.18 11.99
N ASP A 444 20.86 -24.22 12.70
CA ASP A 444 20.02 -25.04 13.58
C ASP A 444 19.46 -24.27 14.78
N LYS A 445 20.10 -23.16 15.16
CA LYS A 445 19.64 -22.24 16.22
C LYS A 445 18.78 -21.10 15.69
N MET A 446 18.34 -21.16 14.42
CA MET A 446 17.54 -20.10 13.81
C MET A 446 16.24 -19.89 14.58
N GLN A 447 16.00 -18.65 14.95
CA GLN A 447 14.83 -18.29 15.75
C GLN A 447 14.42 -16.84 15.53
N LYS A 448 13.17 -16.55 15.86
CA LYS A 448 12.63 -15.20 15.86
C LYS A 448 12.87 -14.55 17.23
N VAL A 449 13.56 -13.42 17.23
CA VAL A 449 13.82 -12.62 18.44
C VAL A 449 13.19 -11.24 18.32
N HIS A 450 13.03 -10.60 19.48
CA HIS A 450 12.54 -9.24 19.59
C HIS A 450 13.71 -8.33 19.98
N GLU A 451 13.95 -7.29 19.19
CA GLU A 451 15.03 -6.33 19.40
C GLU A 451 14.44 -4.94 19.61
N MET A 452 14.94 -4.22 20.61
CA MET A 452 14.62 -2.80 20.80
C MET A 452 15.51 -1.97 19.89
N VAL A 453 14.90 -1.25 18.96
CA VAL A 453 15.59 -0.35 18.03
C VAL A 453 15.13 1.09 18.20
N TYR A 454 16.09 2.00 18.06
CA TYR A 454 15.87 3.43 17.98
C TYR A 454 15.46 3.79 16.56
N ARG A 455 14.36 4.53 16.40
CA ARG A 455 13.90 4.99 15.09
C ARG A 455 13.63 6.50 15.12
N ASN A 456 14.09 7.17 14.07
CA ASN A 456 13.73 8.55 13.79
C ASN A 456 12.25 8.62 13.41
N LEU A 457 11.59 9.65 13.91
CA LEU A 457 10.19 10.01 13.66
C LEU A 457 10.04 11.06 12.55
N TYR A 458 11.07 11.18 11.71
CA TYR A 458 11.13 12.08 10.57
C TYR A 458 11.93 11.40 9.45
N LYS A 459 11.70 11.82 8.21
CA LYS A 459 12.47 11.42 7.03
C LYS A 459 13.07 12.67 6.41
N SER A 460 12.59 13.02 5.22
CA SER A 460 13.01 14.18 4.45
C SER A 460 12.12 15.37 4.69
N ASN A 461 11.14 15.33 5.59
CA ASN A 461 10.12 16.36 5.77
C ASN A 461 10.49 17.51 6.70
N LYS A 462 11.57 17.37 7.46
CA LYS A 462 12.03 18.41 8.40
C LYS A 462 13.24 19.15 7.83
N PRO A 463 13.26 20.49 7.90
CA PRO A 463 14.40 21.26 7.44
C PRO A 463 15.60 21.03 8.36
N LYS A 464 16.80 21.13 7.78
CA LYS A 464 18.07 20.97 8.49
C LYS A 464 18.93 22.21 8.29
N LEU A 465 19.65 22.60 9.33
CA LEU A 465 20.70 23.61 9.26
C LEU A 465 21.93 23.09 10.01
N ASN A 466 23.09 23.00 9.35
CA ASN A 466 24.32 22.46 9.94
C ASN A 466 24.12 21.05 10.55
N ASN A 467 23.46 20.13 9.83
CA ASN A 467 23.05 18.80 10.28
C ASN A 467 22.08 18.75 11.48
N LYS A 468 21.57 19.90 11.97
CA LYS A 468 20.58 19.95 13.06
C LYS A 468 19.17 20.07 12.49
N ILE A 469 18.25 19.25 12.99
CA ILE A 469 16.81 19.35 12.69
C ILE A 469 16.24 20.59 13.36
N GLU A 470 15.49 21.38 12.60
CA GLU A 470 14.76 22.56 13.09
C GLU A 470 13.26 22.25 13.13
N ASN A 471 12.58 22.55 14.24
CA ASN A 471 11.19 22.14 14.48
C ASN A 471 10.19 23.30 14.36
N LEU A 472 8.98 22.98 13.90
CA LEU A 472 7.90 23.95 13.67
C LEU A 472 7.56 24.80 14.91
N ILE A 473 7.64 24.23 16.10
CA ILE A 473 7.34 24.94 17.35
C ILE A 473 8.25 26.17 17.58
N ASP A 474 9.45 26.19 17.00
CA ASP A 474 10.39 27.31 17.12
C ASP A 474 10.10 28.42 16.09
N TYR A 475 9.26 28.16 15.08
CA TYR A 475 8.97 29.05 13.93
C TYR A 475 7.46 29.24 13.69
N GLN A 476 6.67 29.25 14.76
CA GLN A 476 5.20 29.35 14.68
C GLN A 476 4.75 30.67 14.05
N LEU A 477 5.50 31.76 14.29
CA LEU A 477 5.18 33.08 13.78
C LEU A 477 5.33 33.12 12.25
N GLU A 478 6.43 32.56 11.74
CA GLU A 478 6.69 32.43 10.31
C GLU A 478 5.62 31.57 9.65
N PHE A 479 5.31 30.41 10.24
CA PHE A 479 4.25 29.53 9.75
C PHE A 479 2.89 30.23 9.67
N LYS A 480 2.49 30.95 10.74
CA LYS A 480 1.25 31.72 10.74
C LYS A 480 1.27 32.83 9.69
N THR A 481 2.39 33.53 9.54
CA THR A 481 2.56 34.58 8.51
C THR A 481 2.30 34.03 7.11
N GLY A 482 2.79 32.82 6.82
CA GLY A 482 2.52 32.13 5.57
C GLY A 482 1.04 31.80 5.37
N PHE A 483 0.39 31.25 6.40
CA PHE A 483 -1.04 30.96 6.35
C PHE A 483 -1.88 32.23 6.15
N ASP A 484 -1.51 33.33 6.81
CA ASP A 484 -2.17 34.63 6.68
C ASP A 484 -2.08 35.16 5.24
N LYS A 485 -0.92 35.04 4.61
CA LYS A 485 -0.70 35.46 3.21
C LYS A 485 -1.64 34.76 2.25
N ILE A 486 -1.71 33.42 2.30
CA ILE A 486 -2.58 32.66 1.39
C ILE A 486 -4.06 32.90 1.67
N TYR A 487 -4.46 32.96 2.94
CA TYR A 487 -5.87 33.20 3.27
C TYR A 487 -6.33 34.58 2.79
N LYS A 488 -5.50 35.62 3.00
CA LYS A 488 -5.76 36.97 2.50
C LYS A 488 -5.86 36.99 0.96
N LEU A 489 -4.95 36.31 0.27
CA LEU A 489 -4.99 36.20 -1.19
C LEU A 489 -6.32 35.61 -1.69
N ILE A 490 -6.82 34.56 -1.03
CA ILE A 490 -8.11 33.94 -1.35
C ILE A 490 -9.27 34.91 -1.13
N LEU A 491 -9.28 35.62 0.01
CA LEU A 491 -10.33 36.61 0.32
C LEU A 491 -10.40 37.74 -0.73
N GLU A 492 -9.24 38.24 -1.16
CA GLU A 492 -9.14 39.33 -2.14
C GLU A 492 -9.54 38.89 -3.57
N ASN A 493 -9.45 37.59 -3.87
CA ASN A 493 -9.65 37.05 -5.22
C ASN A 493 -10.85 36.10 -5.36
N LYS A 494 -11.76 36.02 -4.38
CA LYS A 494 -12.91 35.09 -4.41
C LYS A 494 -13.67 35.06 -5.72
N ASN A 495 -14.06 36.22 -6.26
CA ASN A 495 -14.84 36.29 -7.50
C ASN A 495 -14.08 35.73 -8.69
N PHE A 496 -12.76 35.96 -8.74
CA PHE A 496 -11.90 35.39 -9.78
C PHE A 496 -11.76 33.87 -9.61
N LEU A 497 -11.55 33.40 -8.38
CA LEU A 497 -11.40 31.98 -8.06
C LEU A 497 -12.68 31.15 -8.29
N LEU A 498 -13.85 31.79 -8.26
CA LEU A 498 -15.14 31.18 -8.61
C LEU A 498 -15.50 31.31 -10.10
N SER A 499 -14.62 31.93 -10.90
CA SER A 499 -14.84 32.13 -12.34
C SER A 499 -14.27 30.99 -13.18
N LYS A 500 -14.65 30.95 -14.47
CA LYS A 500 -14.11 29.98 -15.44
C LYS A 500 -12.62 30.17 -15.78
N ASN A 501 -12.00 31.26 -15.33
CA ASN A 501 -10.57 31.52 -15.51
C ASN A 501 -9.77 31.18 -14.24
N SER A 502 -10.40 30.55 -13.25
CA SER A 502 -9.77 30.15 -12.00
C SER A 502 -8.69 29.09 -12.23
N PRO A 503 -7.58 29.12 -11.48
CA PRO A 503 -6.61 28.02 -11.49
C PRO A 503 -7.23 26.67 -11.09
N PHE A 504 -8.36 26.67 -10.37
CA PHE A 504 -9.06 25.43 -10.01
C PHE A 504 -9.65 24.69 -11.22
N GLU A 505 -9.85 25.36 -12.35
CA GLU A 505 -10.34 24.73 -13.57
C GLU A 505 -9.33 23.72 -14.16
N HIS A 506 -8.05 23.80 -13.79
CA HIS A 506 -7.08 22.76 -14.13
C HIS A 506 -7.36 21.41 -13.44
N PHE A 507 -8.14 21.37 -12.36
CA PHE A 507 -8.56 20.14 -11.70
C PHE A 507 -9.85 19.54 -12.28
N ARG A 508 -10.43 20.16 -13.32
CA ARG A 508 -11.66 19.66 -13.94
C ARG A 508 -11.40 18.35 -14.68
N ASP A 509 -12.32 17.41 -14.50
CA ASP A 509 -12.35 16.13 -15.23
C ASP A 509 -11.10 15.26 -14.99
N LEU A 510 -10.56 15.29 -13.77
CA LEU A 510 -9.38 14.52 -13.39
C LEU A 510 -9.74 13.28 -12.58
N LYS A 511 -8.96 12.21 -12.73
CA LYS A 511 -9.05 11.02 -11.89
C LYS A 511 -8.30 11.24 -10.58
N ILE A 512 -8.98 11.09 -9.45
CA ILE A 512 -8.46 11.27 -8.08
C ILE A 512 -8.65 9.99 -7.26
N ARG A 513 -7.81 9.77 -6.25
CA ARG A 513 -7.94 8.63 -5.34
C ARG A 513 -9.01 8.91 -4.29
N PHE A 514 -9.90 7.95 -4.08
CA PHE A 514 -10.88 7.96 -3.00
C PHE A 514 -10.42 7.06 -1.85
N ILE A 515 -10.28 7.63 -0.65
CA ILE A 515 -9.91 6.89 0.56
C ILE A 515 -11.18 6.47 1.30
N ASN A 516 -11.59 5.21 1.11
CA ASN A 516 -12.67 4.61 1.90
C ASN A 516 -12.23 4.28 3.34
N ARG A 517 -10.96 3.88 3.50
CA ARG A 517 -10.40 3.38 4.75
C ARG A 517 -8.90 3.62 4.78
N GLN A 518 -8.38 3.95 5.96
CA GLN A 518 -6.93 4.08 6.18
C GLN A 518 -6.19 2.80 5.83
N THR A 519 -5.07 2.94 5.12
CA THR A 519 -4.27 1.84 4.55
C THR A 519 -3.73 0.90 5.63
N GLY A 520 -3.39 1.45 6.80
CA GLY A 520 -2.93 0.68 7.97
C GLY A 520 -3.90 -0.38 8.48
N VAL A 521 -5.21 -0.25 8.23
CA VAL A 521 -6.18 -1.31 8.58
C VAL A 521 -6.02 -2.52 7.67
N TYR A 522 -5.87 -2.30 6.37
CA TYR A 522 -5.66 -3.37 5.40
C TYR A 522 -4.34 -4.10 5.64
N PHE A 523 -3.25 -3.36 5.90
CA PHE A 523 -1.96 -3.96 6.23
C PHE A 523 -2.03 -4.89 7.45
N LYS A 524 -2.76 -4.49 8.51
CA LYS A 524 -2.94 -5.34 9.71
C LYS A 524 -3.69 -6.63 9.38
N ILE A 525 -4.72 -6.56 8.54
CA ILE A 525 -5.48 -7.74 8.11
C ILE A 525 -4.60 -8.64 7.23
N LEU A 526 -3.92 -8.10 6.21
CA LEU A 526 -3.02 -8.88 5.34
C LEU A 526 -1.93 -9.59 6.13
N ARG A 527 -1.29 -8.90 7.08
CA ARG A 527 -0.26 -9.50 7.95
C ARG A 527 -0.82 -10.63 8.81
N LEU A 528 -2.03 -10.45 9.35
CA LEU A 528 -2.70 -11.50 10.12
C LEU A 528 -2.96 -12.73 9.25
N LEU A 529 -3.46 -12.53 8.03
CA LEU A 529 -3.77 -13.59 7.06
C LEU A 529 -2.54 -14.37 6.57
N ASN A 530 -1.31 -13.92 6.84
CA ASN A 530 -0.07 -14.66 6.60
C ASN A 530 0.32 -15.60 7.75
N SER A 531 -0.51 -15.73 8.79
CA SER A 531 -0.28 -16.69 9.88
C SER A 531 -0.52 -18.13 9.43
N PRO A 532 0.21 -19.13 9.96
CA PRO A 532 0.10 -20.53 9.53
C PRO A 532 -1.33 -21.09 9.54
N GLU A 533 -2.17 -20.69 10.50
CA GLU A 533 -3.57 -21.14 10.60
C GLU A 533 -4.43 -20.73 9.40
N TYR A 534 -4.22 -19.54 8.84
CA TYR A 534 -4.96 -19.03 7.68
C TYR A 534 -4.34 -19.51 6.38
N LEU A 535 -3.02 -19.70 6.35
CA LEU A 535 -2.34 -20.22 5.18
C LEU A 535 -2.65 -21.71 4.93
N ALA A 536 -3.05 -22.44 5.99
CA ALA A 536 -3.44 -23.85 5.94
C ALA A 536 -4.90 -24.10 5.53
N ASP A 537 -5.82 -23.18 5.80
CA ASP A 537 -7.26 -23.37 5.53
C ASP A 537 -7.87 -22.15 4.84
N ALA A 538 -8.19 -22.28 3.55
CA ALA A 538 -8.80 -21.23 2.74
C ALA A 538 -10.19 -20.79 3.25
N THR A 539 -10.92 -21.68 3.95
CA THR A 539 -12.20 -21.32 4.59
C THR A 539 -11.96 -20.37 5.75
N ASN A 540 -11.01 -20.68 6.65
CA ASN A 540 -10.60 -19.78 7.73
C ASN A 540 -10.03 -18.47 7.20
N TYR A 541 -9.20 -18.53 6.14
CA TYR A 541 -8.65 -17.35 5.47
C TYR A 541 -9.76 -16.41 5.02
N GLY A 542 -10.74 -16.93 4.25
CA GLY A 542 -11.83 -16.13 3.72
C GLY A 542 -12.78 -15.60 4.80
N ILE A 543 -13.10 -16.40 5.82
CA ILE A 543 -13.89 -15.92 6.96
C ILE A 543 -13.15 -14.82 7.72
N LYS A 544 -11.83 -14.95 7.92
CA LYS A 544 -11.06 -13.93 8.65
C LYS A 544 -10.92 -12.63 7.85
N LEU A 545 -10.92 -12.68 6.52
CA LEU A 545 -10.97 -11.50 5.67
C LEU A 545 -12.22 -10.64 5.94
N GLU A 546 -13.31 -11.25 6.43
CA GLU A 546 -14.55 -10.55 6.82
C GLU A 546 -14.42 -9.65 8.06
N LEU A 547 -13.22 -9.52 8.63
CA LEU A 547 -12.89 -8.38 9.51
C LEU A 547 -13.19 -7.03 8.84
N LEU A 548 -13.13 -6.94 7.51
CA LEU A 548 -13.54 -5.76 6.73
C LEU A 548 -15.01 -5.39 6.96
N ALA A 549 -15.88 -6.39 7.12
CA ALA A 549 -17.31 -6.21 7.30
C ALA A 549 -17.68 -5.52 8.63
N ARG A 550 -16.78 -5.57 9.64
CA ARG A 550 -17.03 -4.98 10.97
C ARG A 550 -17.40 -3.51 10.92
N ALA A 551 -16.73 -2.74 10.06
CA ALA A 551 -17.00 -1.31 9.94
C ALA A 551 -18.42 -1.06 9.42
N TYR A 552 -18.82 -1.76 8.36
CA TYR A 552 -20.16 -1.66 7.77
C TYR A 552 -21.26 -2.16 8.72
N ALA A 553 -20.98 -3.27 9.43
CA ALA A 553 -21.89 -3.81 10.43
C ALA A 553 -22.11 -2.83 11.60
N ALA A 554 -21.06 -2.14 12.06
CA ALA A 554 -21.14 -1.18 13.15
C ALA A 554 -22.00 0.05 12.81
N ILE A 555 -21.92 0.53 11.57
CA ILE A 555 -22.69 1.69 11.09
C ILE A 555 -24.07 1.30 10.51
N GLY A 556 -24.33 0.01 10.32
CA GLY A 556 -25.56 -0.50 9.69
C GLY A 556 -25.72 -0.15 8.21
N ASN A 557 -24.70 0.45 7.60
CA ASN A 557 -24.68 0.88 6.21
C ASN A 557 -23.80 -0.09 5.40
N TRP A 558 -24.44 -1.11 4.82
CA TRP A 558 -23.76 -2.07 3.97
C TRP A 558 -23.51 -1.48 2.59
N SER A 559 -22.27 -1.53 2.13
CA SER A 559 -21.84 -0.91 0.87
C SER A 559 -21.22 -1.94 -0.08
N PRO A 560 -21.53 -1.88 -1.38
CA PRO A 560 -20.85 -2.68 -2.41
C PRO A 560 -19.31 -2.55 -2.39
N ILE A 561 -18.77 -1.48 -1.81
CA ILE A 561 -17.33 -1.28 -1.59
C ILE A 561 -16.70 -2.49 -0.89
N LEU A 562 -17.40 -3.13 0.06
CA LEU A 562 -16.90 -4.30 0.78
C LEU A 562 -16.55 -5.47 -0.17
N GLY A 563 -17.34 -5.68 -1.22
CA GLY A 563 -17.04 -6.69 -2.24
C GLY A 563 -15.72 -6.41 -2.95
N SER A 564 -15.53 -5.16 -3.38
CA SER A 564 -14.29 -4.73 -4.04
C SER A 564 -13.07 -4.75 -3.10
N GLU A 565 -13.22 -4.36 -1.82
CA GLU A 565 -12.16 -4.49 -0.82
C GLU A 565 -11.69 -5.95 -0.69
N ARG A 566 -12.63 -6.92 -0.66
CA ARG A 566 -12.29 -8.35 -0.57
C ARG A 566 -11.51 -8.82 -1.79
N GLU A 567 -11.97 -8.49 -2.99
CA GLU A 567 -11.33 -8.91 -4.25
C GLU A 567 -9.87 -8.43 -4.32
N GLN A 568 -9.62 -7.15 -3.99
CA GLN A 568 -8.28 -6.58 -3.99
C GLN A 568 -7.39 -7.21 -2.90
N MET A 569 -7.93 -7.43 -1.69
CA MET A 569 -7.21 -8.05 -0.58
C MET A 569 -6.90 -9.54 -0.81
N LEU A 570 -7.72 -10.27 -1.57
CA LEU A 570 -7.44 -11.65 -1.98
C LEU A 570 -6.21 -11.75 -2.88
N LEU A 571 -5.91 -10.70 -3.65
CA LEU A 571 -4.68 -10.57 -4.45
C LEU A 571 -3.48 -10.07 -3.63
N GLY A 572 -3.70 -9.71 -2.36
CA GLY A 572 -2.68 -9.17 -1.47
C GLY A 572 -2.40 -7.67 -1.65
N ASP A 573 -3.25 -6.94 -2.38
CA ASP A 573 -3.11 -5.50 -2.57
C ASP A 573 -3.82 -4.72 -1.45
N ILE A 574 -3.39 -3.48 -1.23
CA ILE A 574 -4.15 -2.50 -0.45
C ILE A 574 -5.28 -1.97 -1.34
N PRO A 575 -6.57 -2.09 -0.94
CA PRO A 575 -7.67 -1.62 -1.74
C PRO A 575 -7.57 -0.14 -2.09
N VAL A 576 -7.80 0.17 -3.36
CA VAL A 576 -7.82 1.51 -3.92
C VAL A 576 -9.11 1.75 -4.70
N PHE A 577 -9.58 2.99 -4.64
CA PHE A 577 -10.77 3.46 -5.34
C PHE A 577 -10.45 4.78 -6.02
N TYR A 578 -11.12 5.06 -7.13
CA TYR A 578 -10.91 6.28 -7.89
C TYR A 578 -12.24 6.96 -8.20
N LEU A 579 -12.20 8.28 -8.30
CA LEU A 579 -13.32 9.14 -8.71
C LEU A 579 -12.85 10.08 -9.81
N ASN A 580 -13.78 10.59 -10.62
CA ASN A 580 -13.53 11.79 -11.39
C ASN A 580 -13.86 13.01 -10.51
N THR A 581 -13.15 14.13 -10.66
CA THR A 581 -13.41 15.35 -9.88
C THR A 581 -14.81 15.93 -10.07
N LEU A 582 -15.52 15.54 -11.12
CA LEU A 582 -16.91 15.88 -11.42
C LEU A 582 -17.92 14.78 -11.02
N SER A 583 -17.45 13.63 -10.54
CA SER A 583 -18.33 12.52 -10.15
C SER A 583 -19.20 12.89 -8.94
N GLU A 584 -20.49 12.58 -9.02
CA GLU A 584 -21.44 12.67 -7.90
C GLU A 584 -21.57 11.36 -7.11
N ASN A 585 -21.01 10.26 -7.63
CA ASN A 585 -21.08 8.93 -7.04
C ASN A 585 -19.75 8.19 -7.23
N LEU A 586 -19.52 7.13 -6.45
CA LEU A 586 -18.38 6.23 -6.63
C LEU A 586 -18.73 5.06 -7.56
N ASP A 587 -18.05 4.98 -8.69
CA ASP A 587 -18.06 3.80 -9.57
C ASP A 587 -16.96 2.83 -9.12
N LEU A 588 -17.33 1.58 -8.83
CA LEU A 588 -16.39 0.53 -8.42
C LEU A 588 -15.68 -0.13 -9.62
N GLY A 589 -15.99 0.27 -10.86
CA GLY A 589 -15.40 -0.25 -12.10
C GLY A 589 -15.98 -1.59 -12.55
N ASN A 590 -16.85 -2.20 -11.74
CA ASN A 590 -17.59 -3.43 -12.05
C ASN A 590 -19.07 -3.15 -12.43
N GLY A 591 -19.41 -1.89 -12.70
CA GLY A 591 -20.77 -1.43 -12.98
C GLY A 591 -21.61 -1.12 -11.74
N GLN A 592 -21.09 -1.33 -10.53
CA GLN A 592 -21.76 -0.90 -9.29
C GLN A 592 -21.44 0.56 -8.98
N ILE A 593 -22.50 1.34 -8.74
CA ILE A 593 -22.42 2.75 -8.36
C ILE A 593 -22.86 2.88 -6.90
N VAL A 594 -22.09 3.63 -6.10
CA VAL A 594 -22.33 3.86 -4.69
C VAL A 594 -22.56 5.35 -4.45
N ASP A 595 -23.74 5.68 -3.93
CA ASP A 595 -24.12 7.05 -3.56
C ASP A 595 -23.62 7.40 -2.16
N LEU A 596 -22.49 8.09 -2.10
CA LEU A 596 -21.82 8.46 -0.85
C LEU A 596 -21.28 9.89 -0.82
N LEU A 597 -21.40 10.65 -1.92
CA LEU A 597 -20.87 12.01 -2.02
C LEU A 597 -21.99 13.02 -1.76
N GLU A 598 -21.70 14.04 -0.95
CA GLU A 598 -22.57 15.20 -0.76
C GLU A 598 -22.41 16.18 -1.92
N SER A 599 -21.18 16.34 -2.40
CA SER A 599 -20.86 17.14 -3.59
C SER A 599 -19.57 16.63 -4.23
N ASN A 600 -19.39 16.90 -5.52
CA ASN A 600 -18.16 16.53 -6.22
C ASN A 600 -16.96 17.37 -5.74
N ALA A 601 -15.75 17.02 -6.19
CA ALA A 601 -14.51 17.62 -5.68
C ALA A 601 -14.40 19.12 -6.02
N LEU A 602 -14.78 19.52 -7.24
CA LEU A 602 -14.76 20.93 -7.64
C LEU A 602 -15.82 21.77 -6.93
N GLU A 603 -17.02 21.23 -6.74
CA GLU A 603 -18.07 21.87 -5.94
C GLU A 603 -17.66 22.05 -4.49
N SER A 604 -16.96 21.07 -3.94
CA SER A 604 -16.42 21.11 -2.58
C SER A 604 -15.41 22.25 -2.41
N VAL A 605 -14.48 22.41 -3.37
CA VAL A 605 -13.54 23.55 -3.40
C VAL A 605 -14.29 24.88 -3.54
N ASN A 606 -15.20 24.99 -4.51
CA ASN A 606 -15.98 26.20 -4.72
C ASN A 606 -16.80 26.60 -3.49
N SER A 607 -17.37 25.63 -2.78
CA SER A 607 -18.11 25.86 -1.53
C SER A 607 -17.20 26.38 -0.43
N LYS A 608 -15.97 25.86 -0.32
CA LYS A 608 -14.98 26.36 0.64
C LYS A 608 -14.54 27.79 0.34
N ILE A 609 -14.31 28.13 -0.94
CA ILE A 609 -14.00 29.51 -1.35
C ILE A 609 -15.15 30.49 -1.04
N LYS A 610 -16.40 30.07 -1.25
CA LYS A 610 -17.57 30.90 -0.90
C LYS A 610 -17.65 31.17 0.61
N LYS A 611 -17.41 30.13 1.43
CA LYS A 611 -17.46 30.18 2.90
C LYS A 611 -16.29 30.91 3.54
N ALA A 612 -15.13 30.98 2.88
CA ALA A 612 -13.93 31.60 3.44
C ALA A 612 -14.19 33.01 3.94
N ASP A 613 -14.03 33.31 5.21
CA ASP A 613 -14.25 34.65 5.77
C ASP A 613 -13.37 34.85 7.00
N LEU A 614 -13.56 35.97 7.72
CA LEU A 614 -12.74 36.24 8.90
C LEU A 614 -13.02 35.23 10.04
N ALA A 615 -14.25 34.71 10.14
CA ALA A 615 -14.61 33.75 11.17
C ALA A 615 -14.00 32.37 10.88
N ASP A 616 -14.07 31.92 9.63
CA ASP A 616 -13.38 30.70 9.20
C ASP A 616 -11.87 30.82 9.38
N TYR A 617 -11.27 31.94 8.95
CA TYR A 617 -9.84 32.21 9.19
C TYR A 617 -9.46 32.07 10.67
N GLN A 618 -10.20 32.73 11.57
CA GLN A 618 -9.93 32.66 13.01
C GLN A 618 -10.07 31.24 13.55
N HIS A 619 -11.05 30.49 13.07
CA HIS A 619 -11.22 29.09 13.44
C HIS A 619 -10.03 28.23 13.00
N GLN A 620 -9.57 28.35 11.75
CA GLN A 620 -8.41 27.60 11.26
C GLN A 620 -7.12 27.99 11.99
N VAL A 621 -6.91 29.28 12.28
CA VAL A 621 -5.74 29.74 13.07
C VAL A 621 -5.71 29.10 14.46
N ASN A 622 -6.85 29.04 15.15
CA ASN A 622 -6.91 28.40 16.48
C ASN A 622 -6.54 26.91 16.41
N LEU A 623 -6.94 26.21 15.35
CA LEU A 623 -6.57 24.80 15.13
C LEU A 623 -5.08 24.65 14.83
N ILE A 624 -4.49 25.52 14.02
CA ILE A 624 -3.04 25.55 13.75
C ILE A 624 -2.26 25.73 15.07
N GLU A 625 -2.63 26.74 15.86
CA GLU A 625 -1.96 27.03 17.14
C GLU A 625 -2.06 25.84 18.10
N GLY A 626 -3.22 25.19 18.17
CA GLY A 626 -3.39 23.96 18.95
C GLY A 626 -2.50 22.82 18.45
N ALA A 627 -2.46 22.59 17.14
CA ALA A 627 -1.74 21.48 16.53
C ALA A 627 -0.21 21.59 16.65
N ILE A 628 0.35 22.81 16.53
CA ILE A 628 1.79 23.05 16.61
C ILE A 628 2.37 22.66 17.98
N THR A 629 1.55 22.75 19.03
CA THR A 629 1.95 22.47 20.42
C THR A 629 1.91 20.98 20.81
N LEU A 630 1.45 20.10 19.91
CA LEU A 630 1.42 18.64 20.07
C LEU A 630 2.75 18.00 19.62
#